data_AF-G5DY18-F1
#
_entry.id   AF-G5DY18-F1
#
_cell.length_a   1.000
_cell.length_b   1.000
_cell.length_c   1.000
_cell.angle_alpha   90.00
_cell.angle_beta   90.00
_cell.angle_gamma   90.00
#
_symmetry.space_group_name_H-M   'P 1'
#
loop_
_entity.id
_entity.type
_entity.pdbx_description
1 polymer ?
#
loop_
_entity_poly.entity_id
_entity_poly.type
_entity_poly.pdbx_seq_one_letter_code
_entity_poly.pdbx_strand_id
1 'polypeptide(L)'
;QPDRGTKRGRDDDELDGIDVLLQQLSVFKRHDPATAEEQEMMENLFDALCSSLMLGSNRDRFLKEGLQLMNLMLREKKMSRSSALRVLDHAMIGPEGTDNCHKFVDILGLRTIYPLFMKSPKKMKKSGISEKEHEEHVCSILASLLRNLRGQQRTRLLSKFTETDCEKVDRLLEL
;
A
#
# COMPACT_ATOMS: atom_id res chain seq x y z
N GLN A 1 21.06 -49.66 -14.76
CA GLN A 1 21.08 -48.91 -13.49
C GLN A 1 20.92 -47.43 -13.82
N PRO A 2 19.85 -46.75 -13.40
CA PRO A 2 19.76 -45.30 -13.49
C PRO A 2 20.28 -44.68 -12.18
N ASP A 3 21.36 -43.91 -12.27
CA ASP A 3 21.93 -43.23 -11.12
C ASP A 3 21.27 -41.87 -10.91
N ARG A 4 20.45 -41.85 -9.85
CA ARG A 4 20.22 -40.79 -8.85
C ARG A 4 20.21 -39.34 -9.34
N GLY A 5 19.01 -38.75 -9.19
CA GLY A 5 18.80 -37.33 -9.23
C GLY A 5 19.76 -36.56 -8.32
N THR A 6 20.34 -35.51 -8.90
CA THR A 6 20.99 -34.47 -8.12
C THR A 6 19.95 -33.38 -7.88
N LYS A 7 19.24 -33.48 -6.76
CA LYS A 7 18.74 -32.29 -6.06
C LYS A 7 19.98 -31.47 -5.70
N ARG A 8 20.19 -30.35 -6.37
CA ARG A 8 21.03 -29.28 -5.85
C ARG A 8 20.14 -28.08 -5.66
N GLY A 9 19.59 -27.97 -4.45
CA GLY A 9 19.12 -26.70 -3.94
C GLY A 9 20.26 -25.70 -4.06
N ARG A 10 20.00 -24.63 -4.79
CA ARG A 10 20.64 -23.35 -4.58
C ARG A 10 19.52 -22.46 -4.06
N ASP A 11 19.28 -22.59 -2.76
CA ASP A 11 18.72 -21.51 -1.97
C ASP A 11 19.83 -20.45 -1.91
N ASP A 12 19.97 -19.68 -3.00
CA ASP A 12 20.72 -18.44 -2.95
C ASP A 12 19.77 -17.46 -2.24
N ASP A 13 19.99 -17.27 -0.93
CA ASP A 13 19.53 -16.15 -0.10
C ASP A 13 20.06 -14.81 -0.69
N GLU A 14 19.80 -14.55 -1.97
CA GLU A 14 19.84 -13.21 -2.52
C GLU A 14 18.71 -12.46 -1.84
N LEU A 15 19.06 -11.71 -0.80
CA LEU A 15 18.17 -10.74 -0.17
C LEU A 15 17.51 -9.92 -1.27
N ASP A 16 16.23 -10.21 -1.51
CA ASP A 16 15.41 -9.52 -2.49
C ASP A 16 15.45 -8.03 -2.17
N GLY A 17 15.77 -7.20 -3.16
CA GLY A 17 15.83 -5.74 -2.95
C GLY A 17 14.52 -5.19 -2.35
N ILE A 18 13.38 -5.81 -2.69
CA ILE A 18 12.09 -5.47 -2.09
C ILE A 18 12.07 -5.80 -0.59
N ASP A 19 12.53 -6.97 -0.18
CA ASP A 19 12.56 -7.39 1.22
C ASP A 19 13.48 -6.49 2.05
N VAL A 20 14.63 -6.10 1.49
CA VAL A 20 15.55 -5.16 2.14
C VAL A 20 14.86 -3.80 2.35
N LEU A 21 14.22 -3.24 1.32
CA LEU A 21 13.49 -1.98 1.44
C LEU A 21 12.37 -2.06 2.48
N LEU A 22 11.59 -3.14 2.47
CA LEU A 22 10.51 -3.37 3.44
C LEU A 22 11.04 -3.52 4.86
N GLN A 23 12.15 -4.24 5.05
CA GLN A 23 12.78 -4.42 6.36
C GLN A 23 13.23 -3.08 6.94
N GLN A 24 13.92 -2.24 6.13
CA GLN A 24 14.36 -0.91 6.57
C GLN A 24 13.17 0.00 6.90
N LEU A 25 12.15 0.03 6.04
CA LEU A 25 10.92 0.80 6.29
C LEU A 25 10.16 0.30 7.54
N SER A 26 10.27 -0.98 7.88
CA SER A 26 9.58 -1.55 9.03
C SER A 26 9.98 -0.95 10.37
N VAL A 27 11.12 -0.26 10.46
CA VAL A 27 11.55 0.47 11.66
C VAL A 27 10.58 1.63 11.95
N PHE A 28 10.07 2.29 10.91
CA PHE A 28 9.17 3.45 10.99
C PHE A 28 7.68 3.09 11.08
N LYS A 29 7.36 1.81 11.34
CA LYS A 29 5.95 1.36 11.42
C LYS A 29 5.21 1.87 12.66
N ARG A 30 5.93 2.18 13.75
CA ARG A 30 5.36 2.60 15.05
C ARG A 30 6.05 3.82 15.66
N HIS A 31 7.14 4.29 15.07
CA HIS A 31 7.94 5.41 15.56
C HIS A 31 8.21 6.37 14.40
N ASP A 32 8.25 7.66 14.72
CA ASP A 32 8.68 8.68 13.77
C ASP A 32 10.22 8.72 13.73
N PRO A 33 10.84 9.12 12.61
CA PRO A 33 12.28 9.40 12.56
C PRO A 33 12.71 10.36 13.68
N ALA A 34 13.86 10.10 14.28
CA ALA A 34 14.42 10.91 15.36
C ALA A 34 15.10 12.19 14.84
N THR A 35 15.58 12.17 13.60
CA THR A 35 16.33 13.27 12.97
C THR A 35 15.80 13.59 11.58
N ALA A 36 16.15 14.77 11.06
CA ALA A 36 15.77 15.17 9.71
C ALA A 36 16.46 14.32 8.64
N GLU A 37 17.71 13.91 8.89
CA GLU A 37 18.48 13.01 8.03
C GLU A 37 17.84 11.62 7.97
N GLU A 38 17.36 11.11 9.10
CA GLU A 38 16.64 9.83 9.15
C GLU A 38 15.28 9.94 8.44
N GLN A 39 14.60 11.08 8.54
CA GLN A 39 13.39 11.35 7.78
C GLN A 39 13.64 11.36 6.27
N GLU A 40 14.70 12.03 5.81
CA GLU A 40 15.10 12.05 4.41
C GLU A 40 15.44 10.64 3.91
N MET A 41 16.19 9.87 4.70
CA MET A 41 16.50 8.47 4.40
C MET A 41 15.22 7.62 4.28
N MET A 42 14.27 7.79 5.19
CA MET A 42 12.97 7.11 5.11
C MET A 42 12.22 7.45 3.81
N GLU A 43 12.15 8.72 3.42
CA GLU A 43 11.50 9.12 2.16
C GLU A 43 12.22 8.57 0.92
N ASN A 44 13.56 8.55 0.92
CA ASN A 44 14.35 7.95 -0.14
C ASN A 44 14.06 6.44 -0.29
N LEU A 45 13.86 5.72 0.82
CA LEU A 45 13.46 4.32 0.79
C LEU A 45 12.05 4.14 0.21
N PHE A 46 11.11 5.02 0.54
CA PHE A 46 9.77 5.01 -0.04
C PHE A 46 9.79 5.29 -1.55
N ASP A 47 10.60 6.24 -2.00
CA ASP A 47 10.77 6.58 -3.42
C ASP A 47 11.39 5.43 -4.21
N ALA A 48 12.42 4.78 -3.65
CA ALA A 48 13.04 3.58 -4.22
C ALA A 48 12.02 2.42 -4.34
N LEU A 49 11.18 2.23 -3.32
CA LEU A 49 10.13 1.21 -3.34
C LEU A 49 9.06 1.52 -4.39
N CYS A 50 8.60 2.77 -4.49
CA CYS A 50 7.62 3.18 -5.52
C CYS A 50 8.18 2.96 -6.93
N SER A 51 9.44 3.34 -7.16
CA SER A 51 10.13 3.14 -8.43
C SER A 51 10.24 1.65 -8.78
N SER A 52 10.55 0.82 -7.78
CA SER A 52 10.64 -0.64 -7.95
C SER A 52 9.29 -1.27 -8.31
N LEU A 53 8.17 -0.75 -7.79
CA LEU A 53 6.80 -1.23 -8.06
C LEU A 53 6.27 -0.86 -9.46
N MET A 54 7.00 -0.03 -10.20
CA MET A 54 6.70 0.21 -11.62
C MET A 54 6.97 -1.02 -12.49
N LEU A 55 7.80 -1.94 -12.02
CA LEU A 55 8.02 -3.24 -12.66
C LEU A 55 7.04 -4.28 -12.09
N GLY A 56 6.20 -4.87 -12.94
CA GLY A 56 5.16 -5.82 -12.54
C GLY A 56 5.64 -6.97 -11.68
N SER A 57 6.80 -7.57 -12.00
CA SER A 57 7.37 -8.70 -11.24
C SER A 57 7.68 -8.37 -9.77
N ASN A 58 7.91 -7.09 -9.45
CA ASN A 58 8.17 -6.67 -8.07
C ASN A 58 6.90 -6.57 -7.24
N ARG A 59 5.72 -6.55 -7.87
CA ARG A 59 4.43 -6.50 -7.17
C ARG A 59 4.11 -7.84 -6.50
N ASP A 60 4.49 -8.94 -7.12
CA ASP A 60 4.36 -10.28 -6.53
C ASP A 60 5.27 -10.45 -5.31
N ARG A 61 6.49 -9.90 -5.40
CA ARG A 61 7.46 -9.86 -4.28
C ARG A 61 6.90 -9.01 -3.13
N PHE A 62 6.32 -7.85 -3.43
CA PHE A 62 5.71 -6.95 -2.45
C PHE A 62 4.41 -7.49 -1.81
N LEU A 63 3.66 -8.34 -2.51
CA LEU A 63 2.27 -8.73 -2.21
C LEU A 63 2.02 -9.15 -0.76
N LYS A 64 2.92 -9.94 -0.17
CA LYS A 64 2.69 -10.51 1.17
C LYS A 64 2.97 -9.51 2.28
N GLU A 65 4.23 -9.15 2.47
CA GLU A 65 4.66 -8.34 3.62
C GLU A 65 4.43 -6.85 3.40
N GLY A 66 4.61 -6.38 2.15
CA GLY A 66 4.48 -4.98 1.79
C GLY A 66 3.08 -4.43 2.06
N LEU A 67 2.03 -5.12 1.62
CA LEU A 67 0.65 -4.70 1.87
C LEU A 67 0.31 -4.65 3.36
N GLN A 68 0.78 -5.63 4.14
CA GLN A 68 0.55 -5.67 5.58
C GLN A 68 1.26 -4.51 6.28
N LEU A 69 2.51 -4.24 5.92
CA LEU A 69 3.29 -3.15 6.48
C LEU A 69 2.67 -1.79 6.16
N MET A 70 2.32 -1.53 4.88
CA MET A 70 1.71 -0.26 4.49
C MET A 70 0.34 -0.06 5.16
N ASN A 71 -0.49 -1.12 5.22
CA ASN A 71 -1.78 -1.05 5.91
C ASN A 71 -1.61 -0.79 7.42
N LEU A 72 -0.56 -1.34 8.04
CA LEU A 72 -0.22 -1.04 9.44
C LEU A 72 0.21 0.42 9.60
N MET A 73 1.12 0.92 8.78
CA MET A 73 1.59 2.32 8.83
C MET A 73 0.44 3.32 8.67
N LEU A 74 -0.52 3.03 7.79
CA LEU A 74 -1.73 3.85 7.64
C LEU A 74 -2.58 3.95 8.92
N ARG A 75 -2.60 2.87 9.73
CA ARG A 75 -3.37 2.78 10.98
C ARG A 75 -2.67 3.44 12.16
N GLU A 76 -1.34 3.40 12.20
CA GLU A 76 -0.51 3.98 13.27
C GLU A 76 -0.40 5.51 13.16
N LYS A 77 -0.72 6.08 12.00
CA LYS A 77 -0.84 7.53 11.75
C LYS A 77 0.44 8.33 12.07
N LYS A 78 1.59 7.69 11.85
CA LYS A 78 2.94 8.28 11.96
C LYS A 78 3.34 9.05 10.70
N MET A 79 4.52 9.67 10.69
CA MET A 79 5.04 10.40 9.51
C MET A 79 5.07 9.53 8.25
N SER A 80 5.36 8.23 8.40
CA SER A 80 5.35 7.24 7.32
C SER A 80 3.99 7.01 6.65
N ARG A 81 2.88 7.52 7.22
CA ARG A 81 1.51 7.33 6.72
C ARG A 81 1.34 7.82 5.29
N SER A 82 1.83 9.02 5.00
CA SER A 82 1.63 9.65 3.69
C SER A 82 2.34 8.87 2.59
N SER A 83 3.58 8.44 2.84
CA SER A 83 4.36 7.67 1.89
C SER A 83 3.88 6.23 1.76
N ALA A 84 3.36 5.63 2.84
CA ALA A 84 2.68 4.34 2.79
C ALA A 84 1.41 4.36 1.91
N LEU A 85 0.66 5.47 1.92
CA LEU A 85 -0.48 5.66 1.03
C LEU A 85 -0.06 5.68 -0.44
N ARG A 86 1.01 6.43 -0.75
CA ARG A 86 1.60 6.52 -2.09
C ARG A 86 2.11 5.17 -2.59
N VAL A 87 2.76 4.36 -1.75
CA VAL A 87 3.20 3.00 -2.11
C VAL A 87 2.01 2.10 -2.44
N LEU A 88 0.94 2.16 -1.65
CA LEU A 88 -0.27 1.36 -1.90
C LEU A 88 -0.92 1.70 -3.25
N ASP A 89 -0.93 2.97 -3.63
CA ASP A 89 -1.38 3.41 -4.95
C ASP A 89 -0.56 2.75 -6.08
N HIS A 90 0.78 2.85 -6.00
CA HIS A 90 1.70 2.24 -6.98
C HIS A 90 1.59 0.71 -7.03
N ALA A 91 1.35 0.05 -5.91
CA ALA A 91 1.22 -1.40 -5.84
C ALA A 91 -0.08 -1.91 -6.50
N MET A 92 -1.15 -1.12 -6.49
CA MET A 92 -2.49 -1.53 -6.93
C MET A 92 -2.90 -1.00 -8.31
N ILE A 93 -2.20 -0.02 -8.86
CA ILE A 93 -2.52 0.60 -10.15
C ILE A 93 -2.33 -0.36 -11.33
N GLY A 94 -3.20 -0.32 -12.34
CA GLY A 94 -3.12 -1.17 -13.53
C GLY A 94 -3.50 -2.64 -13.32
N PRO A 95 -3.45 -3.48 -14.37
CA PRO A 95 -3.85 -4.89 -14.31
C PRO A 95 -2.91 -5.76 -13.47
N GLU A 96 -1.61 -5.45 -13.46
CA GLU A 96 -0.61 -6.14 -12.64
C GLU A 96 -0.78 -5.91 -11.13
N GLY A 97 -1.65 -4.98 -10.72
CA GLY A 97 -2.01 -4.75 -9.32
C GLY A 97 -3.17 -5.61 -8.83
N THR A 98 -3.68 -6.54 -9.65
CA THR A 98 -4.91 -7.28 -9.35
C THR A 98 -4.79 -8.12 -8.07
N ASP A 99 -3.70 -8.85 -7.90
CA ASP A 99 -3.49 -9.68 -6.71
C ASP A 99 -3.31 -8.82 -5.47
N ASN A 100 -2.62 -7.67 -5.60
CA ASN A 100 -2.49 -6.69 -4.55
C ASN A 100 -3.85 -6.14 -4.10
N CYS A 101 -4.73 -5.81 -5.04
CA CYS A 101 -6.09 -5.35 -4.74
C CYS A 101 -6.88 -6.40 -3.93
N HIS A 102 -6.87 -7.67 -4.34
CA HIS A 102 -7.60 -8.73 -3.63
C HIS A 102 -7.04 -8.94 -2.23
N LYS A 103 -5.70 -9.04 -2.13
CA LYS A 103 -5.03 -9.24 -0.85
C LYS A 103 -5.26 -8.07 0.10
N PHE A 104 -5.27 -6.83 -0.40
CA PHE A 104 -5.56 -5.63 0.39
C PHE A 104 -6.94 -5.71 1.07
N VAL A 105 -7.97 -6.18 0.35
CA VAL A 105 -9.31 -6.40 0.93
C VAL A 105 -9.28 -7.50 1.98
N ASP A 106 -8.57 -8.59 1.72
CA ASP A 106 -8.49 -9.74 2.64
C ASP A 106 -7.80 -9.39 3.96
N ILE A 107 -6.82 -8.48 3.95
CA ILE A 107 -6.14 -7.97 5.15
C ILE A 107 -6.86 -6.77 5.79
N LEU A 108 -8.17 -6.63 5.54
CA LEU A 108 -9.04 -5.58 6.10
C LEU A 108 -8.66 -4.14 5.66
N GLY A 109 -8.01 -3.98 4.51
CA GLY A 109 -7.60 -2.69 3.97
C GLY A 109 -8.76 -1.71 3.76
N LEU A 110 -9.98 -2.21 3.49
CA LEU A 110 -11.19 -1.37 3.39
C LEU A 110 -11.48 -0.60 4.69
N ARG A 111 -11.22 -1.20 5.86
CA ARG A 111 -11.40 -0.51 7.15
C ARG A 111 -10.39 0.63 7.33
N THR A 112 -9.28 0.60 6.61
CA THR A 112 -8.23 1.61 6.68
C THR A 112 -8.45 2.71 5.65
N ILE A 113 -8.75 2.39 4.39
CA ILE A 113 -8.84 3.37 3.30
C ILE A 113 -10.11 4.23 3.35
N TYR A 114 -11.27 3.69 3.74
CA TYR A 114 -12.51 4.48 3.77
C TYR A 114 -12.49 5.62 4.79
N PRO A 115 -11.91 5.49 6.00
CA PRO A 115 -11.68 6.64 6.86
C PRO A 115 -10.78 7.72 6.24
N LEU A 116 -9.82 7.34 5.39
CA LEU A 116 -8.98 8.30 4.65
C LEU A 116 -9.76 9.02 3.55
N PHE A 117 -10.71 8.33 2.93
CA PHE A 117 -11.61 8.86 1.91
C PHE A 117 -12.62 9.87 2.48
N MET A 118 -13.21 9.52 3.63
CA MET A 118 -14.18 10.40 4.30
C MET A 118 -13.53 11.62 4.95
N LYS A 119 -12.24 11.54 5.29
CA LYS A 119 -11.56 12.63 5.99
C LYS A 119 -10.10 12.75 5.59
N SER A 120 -9.82 13.80 4.83
CA SER A 120 -8.47 14.23 4.50
C SER A 120 -7.76 14.75 5.76
N PRO A 121 -6.49 14.35 6.00
CA PRO A 121 -5.70 14.90 7.10
C PRO A 121 -5.55 16.41 6.91
N LYS A 122 -6.02 17.20 7.89
CA LYS A 122 -5.72 18.63 7.92
C LYS A 122 -4.21 18.80 8.00
N LYS A 123 -3.63 19.66 7.15
CA LYS A 123 -2.18 19.92 7.05
C LYS A 123 -1.51 19.84 8.43
N MET A 124 -0.79 18.75 8.70
CA MET A 124 0.18 18.74 9.79
C MET A 124 1.40 19.53 9.32
N LYS A 125 1.93 20.38 10.21
CA LYS A 125 2.98 21.39 9.96
C LYS A 125 4.04 20.99 8.91
N LYS A 126 4.35 21.90 7.97
CA LYS A 126 5.55 22.03 7.08
C LYS A 126 6.12 20.78 6.37
N SER A 127 5.67 19.57 6.67
CA SER A 127 6.17 18.29 6.18
C SER A 127 5.00 17.29 6.23
N GLY A 128 4.37 17.10 5.07
CA GLY A 128 3.20 16.24 4.90
C GLY A 128 2.57 16.51 3.54
N ILE A 129 1.94 15.48 2.94
CA ILE A 129 1.24 15.62 1.66
C ILE A 129 0.10 16.65 1.76
N SER A 130 -0.13 17.36 0.67
CA SER A 130 -1.28 18.25 0.57
C SER A 130 -2.59 17.47 0.63
N GLU A 131 -3.67 18.16 0.99
CA GLU A 131 -5.03 17.58 0.98
C GLU A 131 -5.38 17.00 -0.40
N LYS A 132 -5.01 17.73 -1.46
CA LYS A 132 -5.19 17.31 -2.85
C LYS A 132 -4.42 16.02 -3.18
N GLU A 133 -3.14 15.95 -2.85
CA GLU A 133 -2.33 14.73 -3.10
C GLU A 133 -2.84 13.53 -2.31
N HIS A 134 -3.30 13.76 -1.06
CA HIS A 134 -3.95 12.73 -0.26
C HIS A 134 -5.19 12.18 -0.96
N GLU A 135 -6.08 13.08 -1.40
CA GLU A 135 -7.32 12.72 -2.10
C GLU A 135 -7.04 12.01 -3.43
N GLU A 136 -6.06 12.47 -4.20
CA GLU A 136 -5.61 11.83 -5.45
C GLU A 136 -5.20 10.37 -5.22
N HIS A 137 -4.33 10.11 -4.24
CA HIS A 137 -3.92 8.74 -3.94
C HIS A 137 -5.08 7.87 -3.43
N VAL A 138 -5.94 8.40 -2.55
CA VAL A 138 -7.09 7.63 -2.06
C VAL A 138 -8.05 7.29 -3.20
N CYS A 139 -8.38 8.26 -4.05
CA CYS A 139 -9.26 8.06 -5.21
C CYS A 139 -8.64 7.09 -6.22
N SER A 140 -7.34 7.19 -6.48
CA SER A 140 -6.61 6.27 -7.36
C SER A 140 -6.65 4.82 -6.83
N ILE A 141 -6.47 4.65 -5.52
CA ILE A 141 -6.60 3.34 -4.87
C ILE A 141 -8.03 2.80 -5.04
N LEU A 142 -9.06 3.59 -4.74
CA LEU A 142 -10.45 3.16 -4.87
C LEU A 142 -10.81 2.81 -6.33
N ALA A 143 -10.36 3.62 -7.29
CA ALA A 143 -10.54 3.35 -8.71
C ALA A 143 -9.85 2.04 -9.13
N SER A 144 -8.64 1.79 -8.62
CA SER A 144 -7.89 0.55 -8.87
C SER A 144 -8.57 -0.68 -8.26
N LEU A 145 -9.16 -0.55 -7.06
CA LEU A 145 -9.97 -1.60 -6.45
C LEU A 145 -11.24 -1.87 -7.28
N LEU A 146 -11.98 -0.84 -7.70
CA LEU A 146 -13.18 -0.97 -8.54
C LEU A 146 -12.89 -1.66 -9.88
N ARG A 147 -11.75 -1.31 -10.50
CA ARG A 147 -11.30 -1.86 -11.78
C ARG A 147 -10.87 -3.32 -11.65
N ASN A 148 -10.10 -3.66 -10.62
CA ASN A 148 -9.42 -4.96 -10.54
C ASN A 148 -10.18 -6.02 -9.73
N LEU A 149 -10.94 -5.64 -8.69
CA LEU A 149 -11.62 -6.62 -7.82
C LEU A 149 -12.73 -7.38 -8.53
N ARG A 150 -12.84 -8.67 -8.21
CA ARG A 150 -13.92 -9.57 -8.64
C ARG A 150 -14.47 -10.35 -7.43
N GLY A 151 -15.56 -11.10 -7.66
CA GLY A 151 -16.13 -12.00 -6.65
C GLY A 151 -16.49 -11.31 -5.31
N GLN A 152 -16.19 -12.01 -4.21
CA GLN A 152 -16.56 -11.56 -2.87
C GLN A 152 -15.88 -10.25 -2.45
N GLN A 153 -14.62 -10.03 -2.85
CA GLN A 153 -13.89 -8.80 -2.55
C GLN A 153 -14.54 -7.59 -3.23
N ARG A 154 -15.00 -7.74 -4.48
CA ARG A 154 -15.77 -6.69 -5.17
C ARG A 154 -17.08 -6.40 -4.47
N THR A 155 -17.83 -7.43 -4.06
CA THR A 155 -19.08 -7.25 -3.31
C THR A 155 -18.82 -6.49 -2.02
N ARG A 156 -17.79 -6.86 -1.26
CA ARG A 156 -17.39 -6.15 -0.02
C ARG A 156 -17.07 -4.68 -0.27
N LEU A 157 -16.35 -4.36 -1.35
CA LEU A 157 -16.08 -2.96 -1.74
C LEU A 157 -17.38 -2.21 -2.04
N LEU A 158 -18.25 -2.77 -2.87
CA LEU A 158 -19.50 -2.11 -3.27
C LEU A 158 -20.44 -1.91 -2.07
N SER A 159 -20.50 -2.85 -1.13
CA SER A 159 -21.30 -2.71 0.10
C SER A 159 -20.87 -1.50 0.94
N LYS A 160 -19.61 -1.07 0.89
CA LYS A 160 -19.16 0.14 1.60
C LYS A 160 -19.82 1.41 1.05
N PHE A 161 -20.18 1.45 -0.23
CA PHE A 161 -20.87 2.59 -0.84
C PHE A 161 -22.37 2.65 -0.50
N THR A 162 -22.96 1.56 -0.01
CA THR A 162 -24.38 1.49 0.40
C THR A 162 -24.57 1.66 1.92
N GLU A 163 -23.49 1.71 2.69
CA GLU A 163 -23.53 1.91 4.14
C GLU A 163 -23.87 3.36 4.51
N THR A 164 -24.57 3.53 5.64
CA THR A 164 -24.89 4.85 6.23
C THR A 164 -25.54 5.78 5.21
N ASP A 165 -26.68 5.36 4.65
CA ASP A 165 -27.45 6.12 3.65
C ASP A 165 -26.60 6.58 2.45
N CYS A 166 -25.65 5.74 2.03
CA CYS A 166 -24.73 6.03 0.94
C CYS A 166 -23.82 7.25 1.16
N GLU A 167 -23.43 7.58 2.40
CA GLU A 167 -22.57 8.75 2.71
C GLU A 167 -21.24 8.79 1.90
N LYS A 168 -20.75 7.64 1.43
CA LYS A 168 -19.53 7.53 0.60
C LYS A 168 -19.77 8.04 -0.81
N VAL A 169 -21.00 7.90 -1.32
CA VAL A 169 -21.43 8.47 -2.60
C VAL A 169 -21.55 9.98 -2.46
N ASP A 170 -22.12 10.48 -1.36
CA ASP A 170 -22.18 11.92 -1.09
C ASP A 170 -20.78 12.53 -1.02
N ARG A 171 -19.85 11.88 -0.30
CA ARG A 171 -18.44 12.29 -0.28
C ARG A 171 -17.80 12.28 -1.66
N LEU A 172 -18.13 11.30 -2.51
CA LEU A 172 -17.61 11.23 -3.88
C LEU A 172 -18.12 12.39 -4.74
N LEU A 173 -19.34 12.89 -4.49
CA LEU A 173 -19.91 14.05 -5.19
C LEU A 173 -19.37 15.39 -4.68
N GLU A 174 -18.86 15.42 -3.43
CA GLU A 174 -18.24 16.61 -2.84
C GLU A 174 -16.81 16.86 -3.32
N LEU A 175 -16.06 15.78 -3.59
CA LEU A 175 -14.68 15.80 -4.12
C LEU A 175 -14.63 16.33 -5.57
#